data_AF-A0A9P0QEJ4-F1
#
_entry.id   AF-A0A9P0QEJ4-F1
#
_cell.length_a   1.000
_cell.length_b   1.000
_cell.length_c   1.000
_cell.angle_alpha   90.00
_cell.angle_beta   90.00
_cell.angle_gamma   90.00
#
_symmetry.space_group_name_H-M   'P 1'
#
loop_
_entity.id
_entity.type
_entity.pdbx_description
1 polymer ?
#
loop_
_entity_poly.entity_id
_entity_poly.type
_entity_poly.pdbx_seq_one_letter_code
_entity_poly.pdbx_strand_id
1 'polypeptide(L)'
;MLNSFWGKFAQKENQNKTSIVRDCGEFFDMLTNPSIHVNTVLPVNEETLLITWEFREEAYDVSSTVNVVLASYVTALARLKLYSFLEKVEERAVYVDTDSCIYISRKGLDDISTGDFIGDMTDELNGGFISEFVSGGPKNYAYKYTTLSGEEQIKVEERAVYVDTDSCIYISRKGLDDISTGDFIGDMTDELNGGFISEFVSGGPKNYAYKYTTLSGEEQIVCKVKAYHSTTRHPKWSILRK
;
A
#
# COMPACT_ATOMS: atom_id res chain seq x y z
N MET A 1 2.62 20.17 -9.36
CA MET A 1 1.74 20.29 -10.55
C MET A 1 2.13 19.34 -11.70
N LEU A 2 3.42 19.06 -11.94
CA LEU A 2 3.85 18.22 -13.08
C LEU A 2 3.30 16.77 -13.05
N ASN A 3 3.36 16.08 -11.91
CA ASN A 3 2.99 14.66 -11.84
C ASN A 3 1.48 14.40 -12.01
N SER A 4 0.63 15.37 -11.66
CA SER A 4 -0.82 15.23 -11.75
C SER A 4 -1.35 15.27 -13.19
N PHE A 5 -0.56 15.82 -14.12
CA PHE A 5 -0.97 16.01 -15.51
C PHE A 5 -1.13 14.68 -16.25
N TRP A 6 -0.18 13.76 -16.07
CA TRP A 6 -0.20 12.45 -16.72
C TRP A 6 -1.35 11.56 -16.19
N GLY A 7 -1.64 11.65 -14.89
CA GLY A 7 -2.78 10.95 -14.29
C GLY A 7 -4.12 11.41 -14.86
N LYS A 8 -4.23 12.70 -15.26
CA LYS A 8 -5.44 13.24 -15.89
C LYS A 8 -5.68 12.64 -17.27
N PHE A 9 -4.63 12.42 -18.07
CA PHE A 9 -4.75 11.77 -19.38
C PHE A 9 -5.21 10.31 -19.29
N ALA A 10 -4.95 9.63 -18.18
CA ALA A 10 -5.38 8.26 -17.92
C ALA A 10 -6.69 8.16 -17.11
N GLN A 11 -7.39 9.27 -16.89
CA GLN A 11 -8.59 9.26 -16.04
C GLN A 11 -9.69 8.40 -16.68
N LYS A 12 -10.25 7.46 -15.90
CA LYS A 12 -11.47 6.74 -16.29
C LYS A 12 -12.58 7.75 -16.52
N GLU A 13 -13.11 7.81 -17.74
CA GLU A 13 -14.12 8.81 -18.15
C GLU A 13 -15.46 8.56 -17.48
N ASN A 14 -15.94 7.31 -17.52
CA ASN A 14 -17.17 6.90 -16.86
C ASN A 14 -16.90 6.41 -15.44
N GLN A 15 -16.89 7.34 -14.48
CA GLN A 15 -16.75 7.03 -13.06
C GLN A 15 -18.10 6.74 -12.42
N ASN A 16 -18.11 5.80 -11.48
CA ASN A 16 -19.27 5.57 -10.63
C ASN A 16 -19.58 6.85 -9.85
N LYS A 17 -20.83 7.29 -9.94
CA LYS A 17 -21.38 8.42 -9.23
C LYS A 17 -22.27 7.92 -8.11
N THR A 18 -22.35 8.70 -7.05
CA THR A 18 -23.21 8.41 -5.91
C THR A 18 -24.18 9.57 -5.72
N SER A 19 -25.47 9.28 -5.77
CA SER A 19 -26.56 10.22 -5.48
C SER A 19 -27.26 9.84 -4.18
N ILE A 20 -27.67 10.86 -3.42
CA ILE A 20 -28.50 10.69 -2.22
C ILE A 20 -29.92 11.05 -2.62
N VAL A 21 -30.80 10.05 -2.65
CA VAL A 21 -32.18 10.19 -3.09
C VAL A 21 -33.11 10.06 -1.89
N ARG A 22 -34.04 11.01 -1.75
CA ARG A 22 -35.05 11.02 -0.67
C ARG A 22 -36.48 10.92 -1.18
N ASP A 23 -36.67 11.13 -2.48
CA ASP A 23 -37.98 11.08 -3.11
C ASP A 23 -38.12 9.81 -3.96
N CYS A 24 -39.28 9.17 -3.87
CA CYS A 24 -39.58 7.96 -4.66
C CYS A 24 -39.64 8.27 -6.15
N GLY A 25 -40.10 9.45 -6.56
CA GLY A 25 -40.15 9.86 -7.96
C GLY A 25 -38.75 9.93 -8.57
N GLU A 26 -37.82 10.63 -7.91
CA GLU A 26 -36.42 10.70 -8.33
C GLU A 26 -35.78 9.29 -8.44
N PHE A 27 -36.13 8.39 -7.51
CA PHE A 27 -35.66 7.01 -7.57
C PHE A 27 -36.17 6.25 -8.82
N PHE A 28 -37.46 6.32 -9.11
CA PHE A 28 -38.02 5.67 -10.30
C PHE A 28 -37.54 6.31 -11.60
N ASP A 29 -37.36 7.62 -11.62
CA ASP A 29 -36.76 8.34 -12.76
C ASP A 29 -35.35 7.82 -13.03
N MET A 30 -34.54 7.60 -11.99
CA MET A 30 -33.20 7.00 -12.15
C MET A 30 -33.26 5.55 -12.68
N LEU A 31 -34.18 4.73 -12.17
CA LEU A 31 -34.31 3.32 -12.62
C LEU A 31 -34.81 3.20 -14.06
N THR A 32 -35.63 4.14 -14.52
CA THR A 32 -36.26 4.12 -15.85
C THR A 32 -35.46 4.90 -16.89
N ASN A 33 -34.47 5.70 -16.48
CA ASN A 33 -33.64 6.46 -17.38
C ASN A 33 -32.72 5.51 -18.20
N PRO A 34 -32.88 5.46 -19.54
CA PRO A 34 -32.14 4.55 -20.40
C PRO A 34 -30.65 4.90 -20.51
N SER A 35 -30.26 6.14 -20.18
CA SER A 35 -28.88 6.63 -20.29
C SER A 35 -28.01 6.24 -19.09
N ILE A 36 -28.61 5.79 -17.99
CA ILE A 36 -27.88 5.43 -16.78
C ILE A 36 -28.02 3.94 -16.45
N HIS A 37 -27.04 3.42 -15.74
CA HIS A 37 -27.04 2.09 -15.17
C HIS A 37 -26.90 2.21 -13.65
N VAL A 38 -27.90 1.74 -12.92
CA VAL A 38 -27.89 1.73 -11.46
C VAL A 38 -27.16 0.48 -10.98
N ASN A 39 -26.03 0.68 -10.31
CA ASN A 39 -25.16 -0.40 -9.82
C ASN A 39 -25.65 -0.94 -8.48
N THR A 40 -25.92 -0.03 -7.53
CA THR A 40 -26.25 -0.40 -6.15
C THR A 40 -27.23 0.60 -5.56
N VAL A 41 -28.23 0.10 -4.82
CA VAL A 41 -29.15 0.91 -4.02
C VAL A 41 -28.98 0.50 -2.56
N LEU A 42 -28.56 1.44 -1.71
CA LEU A 42 -28.32 1.21 -0.28
C LEU A 42 -29.27 2.08 0.55
N PRO A 43 -30.25 1.50 1.26
CA PRO A 43 -31.04 2.26 2.22
C PRO A 43 -30.17 2.66 3.42
N VAL A 44 -30.04 3.96 3.65
CA VAL A 44 -29.28 4.50 4.80
C VAL A 44 -30.21 4.62 6.01
N ASN A 45 -31.47 5.01 5.78
CA ASN A 45 -32.54 5.08 6.76
C ASN A 45 -33.90 4.94 6.04
N GLU A 46 -35.00 5.13 6.76
CA GLU A 46 -36.36 4.96 6.23
C GLU A 46 -36.72 5.95 5.09
N GLU A 47 -36.02 7.08 4.99
CA GLU A 47 -36.34 8.17 4.05
C GLU A 47 -35.21 8.45 3.05
N THR A 48 -34.08 7.74 3.13
CA THR A 48 -32.87 8.08 2.35
C THR A 48 -32.23 6.84 1.73
N LEU A 49 -32.09 6.90 0.42
CA LEU A 49 -31.37 5.91 -0.40
C LEU A 49 -30.06 6.52 -0.89
N LEU A 50 -28.99 5.74 -0.82
CA LEU A 50 -27.71 6.03 -1.45
C LEU A 50 -27.58 5.15 -2.68
N ILE A 51 -27.55 5.78 -3.85
CA ILE A 51 -27.60 5.09 -5.14
C ILE A 51 -26.29 5.31 -5.86
N THR A 52 -25.59 4.22 -6.17
CA THR A 52 -24.42 4.24 -7.03
C THR A 52 -24.83 3.90 -8.44
N TRP A 53 -24.42 4.73 -9.40
CA TRP A 53 -24.78 4.60 -10.81
C TRP A 53 -23.64 5.05 -11.72
N GLU A 54 -23.65 4.63 -12.97
CA GLU A 54 -22.77 5.12 -14.02
C GLU A 54 -23.59 5.38 -15.29
N PHE A 55 -23.02 6.13 -16.25
CA PHE A 55 -23.66 6.24 -17.55
C PHE A 55 -23.49 4.95 -18.33
N ARG A 56 -24.40 4.64 -19.25
CA ARG A 56 -24.13 3.59 -20.24
C ARG A 56 -23.05 4.05 -21.22
N GLU A 57 -22.35 3.09 -21.84
CA GLU A 57 -21.23 3.40 -22.75
C GLU A 57 -21.65 4.32 -23.90
N GLU A 58 -22.89 4.22 -24.37
CA GLU A 58 -23.40 5.03 -25.48
C GLU A 58 -23.85 6.44 -25.06
N ALA A 59 -23.94 6.70 -23.75
CA ALA A 59 -24.57 7.90 -23.20
C ALA A 59 -23.61 8.81 -22.42
N TYR A 60 -22.35 8.41 -22.25
CA TYR A 60 -21.35 9.25 -21.57
C TYR A 60 -20.61 10.14 -22.57
N ASP A 61 -20.34 11.37 -22.16
CA ASP A 61 -19.53 12.30 -22.94
C ASP A 61 -18.05 11.97 -22.79
N VAL A 62 -17.36 11.81 -23.92
CA VAL A 62 -15.91 11.64 -23.98
C VAL A 62 -15.26 12.96 -23.55
N SER A 63 -14.29 12.89 -22.63
CA SER A 63 -13.57 14.06 -22.16
C SER A 63 -12.51 14.48 -23.17
N SER A 64 -12.54 15.74 -23.61
CA SER A 64 -11.48 16.31 -24.46
C SER A 64 -10.11 16.39 -23.78
N THR A 65 -10.04 16.15 -22.47
CA THR A 65 -8.80 16.21 -21.68
C THR A 65 -8.16 14.83 -21.44
N VAL A 66 -8.86 13.74 -21.75
CA VAL A 66 -8.36 12.37 -21.55
C VAL A 66 -7.70 11.89 -22.83
N ASN A 67 -6.51 11.30 -22.69
CA ASN A 67 -5.78 10.72 -23.81
C ASN A 67 -4.94 9.53 -23.32
N VAL A 68 -5.55 8.34 -23.32
CA VAL A 68 -4.93 7.11 -22.84
C VAL A 68 -3.67 6.74 -23.62
N VAL A 69 -3.60 7.11 -24.91
CA VAL A 69 -2.42 6.85 -25.75
C VAL A 69 -1.22 7.64 -25.23
N LEU A 70 -1.38 8.95 -24.97
CA LEU A 70 -0.32 9.77 -24.39
C LEU A 70 0.10 9.27 -23.00
N ALA A 71 -0.87 8.91 -22.14
CA ALA A 71 -0.57 8.36 -20.82
C ALA A 71 0.25 7.06 -20.92
N SER A 72 -0.15 6.13 -21.80
CA SER A 72 0.57 4.88 -22.02
C SER A 72 2.00 5.11 -22.50
N TYR A 73 2.21 6.10 -23.38
CA TYR A 73 3.52 6.45 -23.91
C TYR A 73 4.44 7.00 -22.82
N VAL A 74 3.93 7.89 -21.97
CA VAL A 74 4.69 8.45 -20.83
C VAL A 74 5.11 7.33 -19.86
N THR A 75 4.20 6.44 -19.49
CA THR A 75 4.53 5.31 -18.60
C THR A 75 5.50 4.33 -19.26
N ALA A 76 5.37 4.07 -20.56
CA ALA A 76 6.31 3.22 -21.29
C ALA A 76 7.71 3.82 -21.35
N LEU A 77 7.83 5.12 -21.64
CA LEU A 77 9.11 5.83 -21.65
C LEU A 77 9.76 5.86 -20.27
N ALA A 78 9.00 6.08 -19.20
CA ALA A 78 9.52 6.02 -17.83
C ALA A 78 10.10 4.64 -17.50
N ARG A 79 9.40 3.56 -17.86
CA ARG A 79 9.89 2.18 -17.68
C ARG A 79 11.14 1.89 -18.50
N LEU A 80 11.19 2.33 -19.77
CA LEU A 80 12.38 2.17 -20.62
C LEU A 80 13.57 2.96 -20.08
N LYS A 81 13.33 4.16 -19.54
CA LYS A 81 14.37 4.97 -18.91
C LYS A 81 14.93 4.27 -17.67
N LEU A 82 14.08 3.74 -16.80
CA LEU A 82 14.51 2.93 -15.65
C LEU A 82 15.28 1.68 -16.11
N TYR A 83 14.77 0.99 -17.14
CA TYR A 83 15.41 -0.19 -17.72
C TYR A 83 16.84 0.10 -18.21
N SER A 84 17.08 1.28 -18.82
CA SER A 84 18.44 1.67 -19.25
C SER A 84 19.45 1.81 -18.10
N PHE A 85 18.99 2.05 -16.87
CA PHE A 85 19.84 2.02 -15.68
C PHE A 85 20.01 0.59 -15.16
N LEU A 86 18.95 -0.22 -15.21
CA LEU A 86 19.00 -1.63 -14.84
C LEU A 86 19.97 -2.43 -15.71
N GLU A 87 20.10 -2.11 -17.00
CA GLU A 87 21.10 -2.75 -17.87
C GLU A 87 22.54 -2.53 -17.41
N LYS A 88 22.84 -1.48 -16.62
CA LYS A 88 24.20 -1.23 -16.09
C LYS A 88 24.50 -2.09 -14.86
N VAL A 89 23.48 -2.40 -14.08
CA VAL A 89 23.62 -3.14 -12.82
C VAL A 89 23.29 -4.62 -12.98
N GLU A 90 22.48 -4.96 -13.99
CA GLU A 90 22.05 -6.32 -14.34
C GLU A 90 21.56 -7.08 -13.11
N GLU A 91 22.14 -8.25 -12.83
CA GLU A 91 21.82 -9.11 -11.68
C GLU A 91 22.10 -8.47 -10.31
N ARG A 92 22.79 -7.32 -10.27
CA ARG A 92 23.03 -6.60 -9.02
C ARG A 92 21.82 -5.80 -8.56
N ALA A 93 20.82 -5.57 -9.41
CA ALA A 93 19.56 -4.94 -9.00
C ALA A 93 18.77 -5.90 -8.09
N VAL A 94 18.59 -5.49 -6.82
CA VAL A 94 17.89 -6.31 -5.81
C VAL A 94 16.43 -5.89 -5.61
N TYR A 95 16.10 -4.63 -5.92
CA TYR A 95 14.74 -4.11 -5.82
C TYR A 95 14.54 -2.94 -6.77
N VAL A 96 13.34 -2.82 -7.33
CA VAL A 96 12.97 -1.78 -8.29
C VAL A 96 11.54 -1.32 -8.01
N ASP A 97 11.32 -0.01 -7.93
CA ASP A 97 9.98 0.57 -7.84
C ASP A 97 9.90 1.89 -8.62
N THR A 98 9.09 1.89 -9.68
CA THR A 98 8.67 3.04 -10.51
C THR A 98 9.78 3.90 -11.13
N ASP A 99 10.59 4.54 -10.31
CA ASP A 99 11.68 5.47 -10.62
C ASP A 99 12.91 5.29 -9.69
N SER A 100 12.92 4.26 -8.85
CA SER A 100 14.00 3.92 -7.93
C SER A 100 14.52 2.50 -8.13
N CYS A 101 15.79 2.27 -7.77
CA CYS A 101 16.42 0.96 -7.80
C CYS A 101 17.41 0.83 -6.63
N ILE A 102 17.38 -0.31 -5.94
CA ILE A 102 18.39 -0.71 -4.98
C ILE A 102 19.24 -1.78 -5.65
N TYR A 103 20.56 -1.63 -5.58
CA TYR A 103 21.48 -2.57 -6.21
C TYR A 103 22.75 -2.76 -5.38
N ILE A 104 23.46 -3.85 -5.66
CA ILE A 104 24.73 -4.17 -5.00
C ILE A 104 25.86 -3.45 -5.71
N SER A 105 26.53 -2.52 -5.03
CA SER A 105 27.80 -1.95 -5.50
C SER A 105 28.95 -2.92 -5.23
N ARG A 106 29.86 -3.09 -6.20
CA ARG A 106 31.06 -3.92 -6.06
C ARG A 106 32.26 -3.19 -6.62
N LYS A 107 33.39 -3.29 -5.91
CA LYS A 107 34.64 -2.69 -6.36
C LYS A 107 35.05 -3.25 -7.73
N GLY A 108 35.23 -2.36 -8.71
CA GLY A 108 35.65 -2.70 -10.06
C GLY A 108 34.51 -2.96 -11.05
N LEU A 109 33.25 -2.78 -10.64
CA LEU A 109 32.10 -2.71 -11.54
C LEU A 109 31.57 -1.26 -11.57
N ASP A 110 30.99 -0.88 -12.70
CA ASP A 110 30.43 0.46 -12.89
C ASP A 110 29.10 0.60 -12.16
N ASP A 111 28.96 1.63 -11.34
CA ASP A 111 27.73 1.95 -10.64
C ASP A 111 26.86 2.93 -11.45
N ILE A 112 25.61 3.10 -11.04
CA ILE A 112 24.68 4.01 -11.72
C ILE A 112 25.16 5.46 -11.48
N SER A 113 25.43 6.17 -12.57
CA SER A 113 25.79 7.59 -12.53
C SER A 113 24.65 8.43 -11.95
N THR A 114 24.97 9.28 -10.97
CA THR A 114 24.03 10.21 -10.36
C THR A 114 24.23 11.64 -10.86
N GLY A 115 23.18 12.47 -10.81
CA GLY A 115 23.21 13.85 -11.28
C GLY A 115 22.02 14.68 -10.78
N ASP A 116 22.08 15.99 -11.03
CA ASP A 116 21.09 16.97 -10.56
C ASP A 116 20.11 17.40 -11.67
N PHE A 117 20.21 16.85 -12.88
CA PHE A 117 19.36 17.23 -14.01
C PHE A 117 18.14 16.33 -14.15
N ILE A 118 17.18 16.81 -14.95
CA ILE A 118 15.93 16.07 -15.17
C ILE A 118 16.20 14.72 -15.85
N GLY A 119 15.75 13.64 -15.22
CA GLY A 119 15.93 12.28 -15.70
C GLY A 119 17.26 11.63 -15.32
N ASP A 120 18.09 12.31 -14.52
CA ASP A 120 19.22 11.67 -13.83
C ASP A 120 18.73 10.87 -12.63
N MET A 121 19.50 9.87 -12.24
CA MET A 121 19.29 9.16 -10.97
C MET A 121 19.88 10.00 -9.83
N THR A 122 19.19 10.06 -8.71
CA THR A 122 19.67 10.77 -7.51
C THR A 122 20.04 9.76 -6.43
N ASP A 123 21.11 10.05 -5.69
CA ASP A 123 21.48 9.26 -4.52
C ASP A 123 20.65 9.67 -3.29
N GLU A 124 19.66 8.85 -2.93
CA GLU A 124 18.81 9.10 -1.75
C GLU A 124 19.57 9.06 -0.43
N LEU A 125 20.71 8.37 -0.36
CA LEU A 125 21.48 8.21 0.87
C LEU A 125 22.59 9.25 1.02
N ASN A 126 22.70 10.18 0.06
CA ASN A 126 23.69 11.26 0.05
C ASN A 126 25.11 10.75 0.37
N GLY A 127 25.59 9.72 -0.33
CA GLY A 127 26.90 9.10 -0.14
C GLY A 127 26.96 8.03 0.96
N GLY A 128 25.85 7.77 1.65
CA GLY A 128 25.72 6.62 2.53
C GLY A 128 25.64 5.30 1.76
N PHE A 129 25.65 4.18 2.48
CA PHE A 129 25.49 2.86 1.87
C PHE A 129 24.58 1.95 2.70
N ILE A 130 23.84 1.10 2.01
CA ILE A 130 22.99 0.08 2.63
C ILE A 130 23.89 -1.09 3.06
N SER A 131 23.83 -1.46 4.34
CA SER A 131 24.56 -2.59 4.90
C SER A 131 23.72 -3.87 4.91
N GLU A 132 22.40 -3.75 5.12
CA GLU A 132 21.46 -4.86 5.14
C GLU A 132 20.16 -4.47 4.42
N PHE A 133 19.64 -5.35 3.58
CA PHE A 133 18.39 -5.17 2.86
C PHE A 133 17.52 -6.43 3.00
N VAL A 134 16.24 -6.24 3.29
CA VAL A 134 15.23 -7.30 3.30
C VAL A 134 13.97 -6.82 2.59
N SER A 135 13.37 -7.69 1.78
CA SER A 135 12.09 -7.42 1.12
C SER A 135 11.12 -8.59 1.35
N GLY A 136 9.89 -8.26 1.71
CA GLY A 136 8.74 -9.17 1.76
C GLY A 136 7.92 -9.19 0.47
N GLY A 137 8.24 -8.32 -0.50
CA GLY A 137 7.54 -8.20 -1.76
C GLY A 137 7.48 -6.74 -2.27
N PRO A 138 6.69 -6.49 -3.34
CA PRO A 138 6.50 -5.14 -3.86
C PRO A 138 5.98 -4.20 -2.77
N LYS A 139 6.66 -3.05 -2.62
CA LYS A 139 6.41 -2.00 -1.62
C LYS A 139 6.59 -2.39 -0.15
N ASN A 140 7.05 -3.61 0.10
CA ASN A 140 7.30 -4.13 1.45
C ASN A 140 8.79 -4.46 1.60
N TYR A 141 9.55 -3.52 2.14
CA TYR A 141 10.98 -3.70 2.38
C TYR A 141 11.48 -2.84 3.54
N ALA A 142 12.62 -3.24 4.08
CA ALA A 142 13.37 -2.52 5.09
C ALA A 142 14.87 -2.63 4.81
N TYR A 143 15.61 -1.59 5.17
CA TYR A 143 17.06 -1.61 5.01
C TYR A 143 17.79 -0.78 6.06
N LYS A 144 18.93 -1.30 6.50
CA LYS A 144 19.88 -0.61 7.36
C LYS A 144 20.91 0.09 6.49
N TYR A 145 21.20 1.35 6.78
CA TYR A 145 22.20 2.12 6.05
C TYR A 145 23.08 2.94 6.98
N THR A 146 24.31 3.17 6.55
CA THR A 146 25.26 4.03 7.24
C THR A 146 25.38 5.33 6.45
N THR A 147 25.19 6.46 7.13
CA THR A 147 25.36 7.80 6.53
C THR A 147 26.83 8.11 6.30
N LEU A 148 27.13 9.18 5.54
CA LEU A 148 28.50 9.70 5.42
C LEU A 148 29.14 10.07 6.78
N SER A 149 28.35 10.44 7.79
CA SER A 149 28.84 10.74 9.13
C SER A 149 29.20 9.48 9.95
N GLY A 150 28.91 8.29 9.42
CA GLY A 150 29.13 7.01 10.11
C GLY A 150 27.98 6.61 11.04
N GLU A 151 26.86 7.33 11.03
CA GLU A 151 25.68 6.97 11.82
C GLU A 151 24.88 5.87 11.13
N GLU A 152 24.53 4.84 11.89
CA GLU A 152 23.65 3.78 11.41
C GLU A 152 22.18 4.18 11.58
N GLN A 153 21.42 4.10 10.49
CA GLN A 153 19.99 4.34 10.44
C GLN A 153 19.30 3.17 9.75
N ILE A 154 17.97 3.12 9.89
CA ILE A 154 17.18 2.07 9.24
C ILE A 154 15.91 2.69 8.70
N LYS A 155 15.65 2.50 7.40
CA LYS A 155 14.40 2.90 6.73
C LYS A 155 13.51 1.67 6.54
N VAL A 156 12.21 1.86 6.76
CA VAL A 156 11.17 0.85 6.58
C VAL A 156 10.08 1.52 5.75
N GLU A 157 9.84 1.02 4.54
CA GLU A 157 8.86 1.62 3.63
C GLU A 157 7.43 1.27 4.05
N GLU A 158 7.20 -0.01 4.34
CA GLU A 158 5.94 -0.51 4.85
C GLU A 158 6.20 -1.26 6.16
N ARG A 159 5.59 -0.78 7.25
CA ARG A 159 5.82 -1.34 8.59
C ARG A 159 5.11 -2.66 8.81
N ALA A 160 4.08 -2.96 8.01
CA ALA A 160 3.28 -4.16 8.15
C ALA A 160 4.04 -5.41 7.65
N VAL A 161 4.29 -6.34 8.57
CA VAL A 161 4.92 -7.65 8.32
C VAL A 161 3.87 -8.68 7.95
N TYR A 162 2.66 -8.56 8.50
CA TYR A 162 1.54 -9.44 8.23
C TYR A 162 0.24 -8.68 8.45
N VAL A 163 -0.73 -8.90 7.57
CA VAL A 163 -2.07 -8.35 7.69
C VAL A 163 -3.07 -9.48 7.42
N ASP A 164 -4.04 -9.61 8.31
CA ASP A 164 -5.22 -10.44 8.19
C ASP A 164 -6.45 -9.54 8.20
N THR A 165 -7.60 -10.17 7.97
CA THR A 165 -8.94 -9.61 8.05
C THR A 165 -9.13 -8.67 9.23
N ASP A 166 -8.62 -9.01 10.40
CA ASP A 166 -8.82 -8.26 11.64
C ASP A 166 -7.54 -7.98 12.41
N SER A 167 -6.37 -8.32 11.84
CA SER A 167 -5.11 -8.23 12.58
C SER A 167 -3.96 -7.74 11.75
N CYS A 168 -3.06 -6.97 12.35
CA CYS A 168 -1.77 -6.66 11.73
C CYS A 168 -0.61 -6.90 12.70
N ILE A 169 0.50 -7.39 12.15
CA ILE A 169 1.80 -7.42 12.79
C ILE A 169 2.66 -6.42 12.05
N TYR A 170 3.27 -5.51 12.78
CA TYR A 170 4.05 -4.44 12.18
C TYR A 170 5.26 -4.10 13.05
N ILE A 171 6.31 -3.59 12.41
CA ILE A 171 7.53 -3.16 13.06
C ILE A 171 7.27 -1.80 13.73
N SER A 172 7.45 -1.74 15.05
CA SER A 172 7.42 -0.50 15.83
C SER A 172 8.82 -0.11 16.30
N ARG A 173 9.13 1.19 16.30
CA ARG A 173 10.41 1.72 16.75
C ARG A 173 10.27 3.03 17.50
N LYS A 174 11.16 3.22 18.47
CA LYS A 174 11.28 4.43 19.28
C LYS A 174 11.56 5.63 18.38
N GLY A 175 10.66 6.62 18.39
CA GLY A 175 10.76 7.85 17.59
C GLY A 175 9.92 7.86 16.31
N LEU A 176 9.26 6.76 15.95
CA LEU A 176 8.20 6.74 14.94
C LEU A 176 6.84 6.80 15.63
N ASP A 177 5.88 7.52 15.05
CA ASP A 177 4.49 7.52 15.53
C ASP A 177 3.94 6.10 15.46
N ASP A 178 3.40 5.63 16.58
CA ASP A 178 2.87 4.28 16.68
C ASP A 178 1.38 4.22 16.33
N ILE A 179 0.87 3.03 16.02
CA ILE A 179 -0.57 2.90 15.74
C ILE A 179 -1.34 3.19 17.03
N SER A 180 -2.25 4.17 16.97
CA SER A 180 -3.12 4.54 18.07
C SER A 180 -4.06 3.39 18.42
N THR A 181 -4.10 3.03 19.70
CA THR A 181 -5.02 2.02 20.23
C THR A 181 -6.20 2.66 20.95
N GLY A 182 -7.35 2.00 20.94
CA GLY A 182 -8.56 2.49 21.60
C GLY A 182 -9.58 1.40 21.90
N ASP A 183 -10.68 1.79 22.54
CA ASP A 183 -11.73 0.89 23.05
C ASP A 183 -13.01 0.90 22.19
N PHE A 184 -13.07 1.72 21.14
CA PHE A 184 -14.27 1.88 20.30
C PHE A 184 -14.23 0.98 19.05
N ILE A 185 -15.38 0.85 18.40
CA ILE A 185 -15.48 0.03 17.18
C ILE A 185 -14.67 0.68 16.05
N GLY A 186 -13.77 -0.10 15.45
CA GLY A 186 -12.82 0.39 14.44
C GLY A 186 -11.46 0.83 15.02
N ASP A 187 -11.35 0.94 16.34
CA ASP A 187 -10.06 1.14 16.99
C ASP A 187 -9.25 -0.17 16.97
N MET A 188 -7.94 0.01 16.98
CA MET A 188 -6.99 -1.07 17.07
C MET A 188 -6.67 -1.39 18.53
N THR A 189 -6.47 -2.66 18.87
CA THR A 189 -6.14 -3.10 20.23
C THR A 189 -4.78 -3.80 20.27
N ASP A 190 -3.86 -3.41 21.16
CA ASP A 190 -2.58 -4.10 21.33
C ASP A 190 -2.75 -5.43 22.11
N GLU A 191 -2.65 -6.56 21.43
CA GLU A 191 -2.76 -7.90 22.01
C GLU A 191 -1.56 -8.26 22.92
N LEU A 192 -0.42 -7.58 22.81
CA LEU A 192 0.80 -7.89 23.57
C LEU A 192 0.94 -7.06 24.85
N ASN A 193 0.05 -6.11 25.08
CA ASN A 193 0.10 -5.18 26.22
C ASN A 193 1.49 -4.53 26.40
N GLY A 194 2.06 -4.01 25.31
CA GLY A 194 3.39 -3.39 25.29
C GLY A 194 4.58 -4.36 25.17
N GLY A 195 4.33 -5.67 25.05
CA GLY A 195 5.36 -6.64 24.64
C GLY A 195 5.77 -6.48 23.16
N PHE A 196 6.78 -7.24 22.74
CA PHE A 196 7.30 -7.20 21.37
C PHE A 196 7.56 -8.60 20.82
N ILE A 197 7.28 -8.81 19.54
CA ILE A 197 7.54 -10.07 18.82
C ILE A 197 9.02 -10.20 18.47
N SER A 198 9.65 -11.28 18.91
CA SER A 198 11.04 -11.61 18.58
C SER A 198 11.15 -12.49 17.33
N GLU A 199 10.21 -13.41 17.13
CA GLU A 199 10.18 -14.31 15.98
C GLU A 199 8.77 -14.42 15.42
N PHE A 200 8.64 -14.48 14.08
CA PHE A 200 7.35 -14.60 13.41
C PHE A 200 7.46 -15.53 12.20
N VAL A 201 6.47 -16.41 12.05
CA VAL A 201 6.30 -17.28 10.90
C VAL A 201 4.85 -17.20 10.43
N SER A 202 4.65 -16.99 9.13
CA SER A 202 3.32 -17.03 8.50
C SER A 202 3.16 -18.29 7.64
N GLY A 203 2.01 -18.94 7.77
CA GLY A 203 1.52 -20.00 6.89
C GLY A 203 0.34 -19.55 6.02
N GLY A 204 0.05 -18.24 5.95
CA GLY A 204 -1.07 -17.66 5.22
C GLY A 204 -2.16 -17.04 6.11
N PRO A 205 -3.29 -16.59 5.52
CA PRO A 205 -4.36 -15.94 6.27
C PRO A 205 -4.86 -16.82 7.44
N LYS A 206 -4.99 -16.23 8.62
CA LYS A 206 -5.40 -16.87 9.88
C LYS A 206 -4.55 -18.07 10.34
N ASN A 207 -3.36 -18.22 9.77
CA ASN A 207 -2.42 -19.30 10.07
C ASN A 207 -1.02 -18.74 10.25
N TYR A 208 -0.67 -18.39 11.48
CA TYR A 208 0.62 -17.81 11.81
C TYR A 208 1.04 -18.14 13.24
N ALA A 209 2.34 -18.10 13.50
CA ALA A 209 2.91 -18.28 14.83
C ALA A 209 3.93 -17.18 15.11
N TYR A 210 4.02 -16.77 16.36
CA TYR A 210 5.05 -15.84 16.81
C TYR A 210 5.51 -16.15 18.21
N LYS A 211 6.77 -15.83 18.45
CA LYS A 211 7.37 -15.74 19.77
C LYS A 211 7.43 -14.27 20.15
N TYR A 212 7.00 -13.93 21.37
CA TYR A 212 7.06 -12.56 21.86
C TYR A 212 7.54 -12.51 23.30
N THR A 213 8.11 -11.37 23.66
CA THR A 213 8.58 -11.07 25.01
C THR A 213 7.66 -10.04 25.64
N THR A 214 7.15 -10.36 26.82
CA THR A 214 6.30 -9.45 27.62
C THR A 214 7.11 -8.31 28.23
N LEU A 215 6.45 -7.27 28.74
CA LEU A 215 7.12 -6.20 29.48
C LEU A 215 7.86 -6.70 30.74
N SER A 216 7.45 -7.82 31.31
CA SER A 216 8.14 -8.47 32.44
C SER A 216 9.36 -9.30 32.01
N GLY A 217 9.65 -9.40 30.70
CA GLY A 217 10.78 -10.14 30.15
C GLY A 217 10.52 -11.64 29.94
N GLU A 218 9.30 -12.12 30.17
CA GLU A 218 8.94 -13.51 29.92
C GLU A 218 8.68 -13.75 28.43
N GLU A 219 9.29 -14.79 27.88
CA GLU A 219 9.06 -15.24 26.50
C GLU A 219 7.82 -16.15 26.43
N GLN A 220 6.95 -15.88 25.45
CA GLN A 220 5.78 -16.69 25.16
C GLN A 220 5.70 -17.00 23.66
N ILE A 221 5.12 -18.14 23.33
CA ILE A 221 4.88 -18.57 21.94
C ILE A 221 3.37 -18.67 21.73
N VAL A 222 2.89 -18.02 20.67
CA VAL A 222 1.49 -18.07 20.25
C VAL A 222 1.41 -18.65 18.85
N CYS A 223 0.59 -19.68 18.69
CA CYS A 223 0.22 -20.23 17.40
C CYS A 223 -1.25 -19.94 17.14
N LYS A 224 -1.55 -19.10 16.16
CA LYS A 224 -2.90 -18.84 15.67
C LYS A 224 -3.14 -19.69 14.43
N VAL A 225 -3.89 -20.78 14.61
CA VAL A 225 -4.35 -21.67 13.54
C VAL A 225 -5.87 -21.69 13.59
N LYS A 226 -6.53 -21.01 12.66
CA LYS A 226 -7.99 -21.02 12.55
C LYS A 226 -8.39 -22.03 11.48
N ALA A 227 -8.68 -23.27 11.89
CA ALA A 227 -9.38 -24.22 11.06
C ALA A 227 -10.82 -23.71 10.84
N TYR A 228 -11.35 -23.82 9.61
CA TYR A 228 -12.72 -23.41 9.29
C TYR A 228 -13.72 -24.10 10.24
N HIS A 229 -14.29 -23.32 11.15
CA HIS A 229 -15.49 -23.69 11.89
C HIS A 229 -16.48 -22.53 11.71
N SER A 230 -17.60 -22.82 11.05
CA SER A 230 -18.66 -21.84 10.84
C SER A 230 -19.35 -21.58 12.18
N THR A 231 -18.98 -20.49 12.85
CA THR A 231 -19.75 -20.00 13.99
C THR A 231 -19.84 -18.48 13.95
N THR A 232 -21.08 -18.00 13.82
CA THR A 232 -21.55 -16.62 13.89
C THR A 232 -21.18 -15.97 15.22
N ARG A 233 -20.01 -15.33 15.31
CA ARG A 233 -19.74 -14.27 16.29
C ARG A 233 -18.85 -13.19 15.67
N HIS A 234 -19.26 -11.94 15.89
CA HIS A 234 -18.69 -10.72 15.31
C HIS A 234 -17.19 -10.57 15.61
N PRO A 235 -16.37 -10.15 14.64
CA PRO A 235 -14.94 -9.95 14.84
C PRO A 235 -14.67 -8.65 15.64
N LYS A 236 -13.77 -8.75 16.62
CA LYS A 236 -13.05 -7.60 17.19
C LYS A 236 -11.68 -7.53 16.51
N TRP A 237 -11.23 -6.32 16.22
CA TRP A 237 -9.97 -6.02 15.55
C TRP A 237 -8.81 -6.05 16.55
N SER A 238 -7.66 -6.59 16.16
CA SER A 238 -6.53 -6.89 17.06
C SER A 238 -5.17 -6.63 16.42
N ILE A 239 -4.34 -5.79 17.02
CA ILE A 239 -2.97 -5.51 16.59
C ILE A 239 -1.96 -6.27 17.45
N LEU A 240 -0.87 -6.71 16.83
CA LEU A 240 0.28 -7.31 17.47
C LEU A 240 1.55 -6.51 17.14
N ARG A 241 2.28 -6.02 18.16
CA ARG A 241 3.49 -5.21 17.97
C ARG A 241 4.74 -6.08 17.77
N LYS A 242 5.56 -5.78 16.76
CA LYS A 242 6.90 -6.35 16.56
C LYS A 242 7.97 -5.32 16.89
#